data_AF-A0A6L9JRM9-F1
#
_entry.id   AF-A0A6L9JRM9-F1
#
_cell.length_a   1.000
_cell.length_b   1.000
_cell.length_c   1.000
_cell.angle_alpha   90.00
_cell.angle_beta   90.00
_cell.angle_gamma   90.00
#
_symmetry.space_group_name_H-M   'P 1'
#
loop_
_entity.id
_entity.type
_entity.pdbx_description
1 polymer ?
#
loop_
_entity_poly.entity_id
_entity_poly.type
_entity_poly.pdbx_seq_one_letter_code
_entity_poly.pdbx_strand_id
1 'polypeptide(L)' 'MENKENSTVIFAGKEVEQEHLYHLLEVIAPAVCEVAIHHAKNGEDTEIVTKHAKATAEAIVSALTFTKS' A
#
# COMPACT_ATOMS: atom_id res chain seq x y z
N MET A 1 12.37 -29.46 -6.30
CA MET A 1 11.05 -28.85 -6.06
C MET A 1 11.27 -27.77 -5.03
N GLU A 2 11.27 -26.50 -5.42
CA GLU A 2 11.38 -25.40 -4.47
C GLU A 2 10.07 -25.31 -3.69
N ASN A 3 10.14 -25.46 -2.37
CA ASN A 3 9.05 -25.11 -1.48
C ASN A 3 8.81 -23.60 -1.63
N LYS A 4 7.73 -23.21 -2.31
CA LYS A 4 7.14 -21.90 -2.09
C LYS A 4 6.57 -21.94 -0.67
N GLU A 5 7.39 -21.60 0.31
CA GLU A 5 6.92 -21.38 1.66
C GLU A 5 5.88 -20.26 1.59
N ASN A 6 4.60 -20.62 1.73
CA ASN A 6 3.54 -19.67 2.07
C ASN A 6 3.86 -19.14 3.47
N SER A 7 4.80 -18.21 3.56
CA SER A 7 5.17 -17.61 4.82
C SER A 7 4.08 -16.62 5.21
N THR A 8 3.60 -16.72 6.44
CA THR A 8 2.65 -15.76 7.01
C THR A 8 3.45 -14.64 7.66
N VAL A 9 3.00 -13.40 7.45
CA VAL A 9 3.61 -12.20 8.02
C VAL A 9 2.63 -11.61 9.02
N ILE A 10 3.11 -11.21 10.20
CA ILE A 10 2.27 -10.52 11.18
C ILE A 10 2.25 -9.02 10.84
N PHE A 11 1.12 -8.53 10.33
CA PHE A 11 0.88 -7.11 10.07
C PHE A 11 -0.23 -6.59 10.98
N ALA A 12 0.04 -5.52 11.74
CA ALA A 12 -0.89 -4.95 12.70
C ALA A 12 -1.53 -5.97 13.67
N GLY A 13 -0.73 -6.96 14.10
CA GLY A 13 -1.18 -8.03 15.01
C GLY A 13 -2.05 -9.10 14.36
N LYS A 14 -2.15 -9.12 13.03
CA LYS A 14 -2.88 -10.14 12.26
C LYS A 14 -1.93 -10.91 11.37
N GLU A 15 -2.14 -12.22 11.25
CA GLU A 15 -1.45 -13.02 10.24
C GLU A 15 -2.04 -12.70 8.86
N VAL A 16 -1.16 -12.36 7.93
CA VAL A 16 -1.48 -12.09 6.53
C VAL A 16 -0.56 -12.93 5.67
N GLU A 17 -1.11 -13.59 4.65
CA GLU A 17 -0.29 -14.32 3.68
C GLU A 17 0.62 -13.34 2.93
N GLN A 18 1.90 -13.68 2.81
CA GLN A 18 2.90 -12.81 2.20
C GLN A 18 2.53 -12.42 0.75
N GLU A 19 1.90 -13.31 -0.01
CA GLU A 19 1.42 -13.06 -1.38
C GLU A 19 0.40 -11.91 -1.42
N HIS A 20 -0.54 -11.85 -0.46
CA HIS A 20 -1.49 -10.75 -0.37
C HIS A 20 -0.80 -9.41 -0.07
N LEU A 21 0.24 -9.40 0.75
CA LEU A 21 1.03 -8.19 1.02
C LEU A 21 1.77 -7.70 -0.22
N TYR A 22 2.36 -8.61 -0.99
CA TYR A 22 3.04 -8.24 -2.24
C TYR A 22 2.07 -7.63 -3.25
N HIS A 23 0.91 -8.25 -3.46
CA HIS A 23 -0.10 -7.69 -4.35
C HIS A 23 -0.63 -6.33 -3.86
N LEU A 24 -0.80 -6.14 -2.55
CA LEU A 24 -1.16 -4.82 -2.01
C LEU A 24 -0.07 -3.78 -2.33
N LEU A 25 1.21 -4.13 -2.20
CA LEU A 25 2.32 -3.22 -2.49
C LEU A 25 2.39 -2.86 -3.97
N GLU A 26 2.20 -3.82 -4.88
CA GLU A 26 2.20 -3.60 -6.33
C GLU A 26 1.11 -2.61 -6.77
N VAL A 27 -0.04 -2.61 -6.10
CA VAL A 27 -1.17 -1.72 -6.43
C VAL A 27 -1.04 -0.36 -5.75
N ILE A 28 -0.67 -0.33 -4.47
CA ILE A 28 -0.70 0.90 -3.66
C ILE A 28 0.54 1.77 -3.89
N ALA A 29 1.73 1.16 -3.90
CA ALA A 29 2.98 1.93 -3.90
C ALA A 29 3.12 2.86 -5.12
N PRO A 30 2.80 2.44 -6.36
CA PRO A 30 2.88 3.33 -7.52
C PRO A 30 1.96 4.56 -7.39
N ALA A 31 0.70 4.36 -7.02
CA ALA A 31 -0.29 5.44 -6.90
C ALA A 31 0.09 6.45 -5.81
N VAL A 32 0.58 5.96 -4.65
CA VAL A 32 1.06 6.82 -3.56
C VAL A 32 2.28 7.63 -4.01
N CYS A 33 3.23 7.00 -4.71
CA CYS A 33 4.41 7.67 -5.25
C CYS A 33 4.06 8.72 -6.30
N GLU A 34 3.13 8.44 -7.21
CA GLU A 34 2.69 9.40 -8.23
C GLU A 34 2.10 10.68 -7.61
N VAL A 35 1.23 10.52 -6.61
CA VAL A 35 0.65 11.66 -5.88
C VAL A 35 1.74 12.44 -5.14
N ALA A 36 2.65 11.75 -4.46
CA ALA A 36 3.75 12.41 -3.76
C ALA A 36 4.65 13.21 -4.72
N ILE A 37 4.99 12.64 -5.88
CA ILE A 37 5.80 13.29 -6.91
C ILE A 37 5.05 14.49 -7.51
N HIS A 38 3.75 14.37 -7.77
CA HIS A 38 2.94 15.46 -8.31
C HIS A 38 2.97 16.69 -7.40
N HIS A 39 2.63 16.52 -6.12
CA HIS A 39 2.61 17.62 -5.15
C HIS A 39 4.00 18.20 -4.89
N ALA A 40 5.04 17.36 -4.80
CA ALA A 40 6.42 17.82 -4.65
C ALA A 40 6.89 18.65 -5.86
N LYS A 41 6.52 18.25 -7.10
CA LYS A 41 6.84 19.02 -8.31
C LYS A 41 6.12 20.37 -8.38
N ASN A 42 4.97 20.50 -7.73
CA ASN A 42 4.25 21.77 -7.59
C ASN A 42 4.83 22.68 -6.50
N GLY A 43 5.89 22.25 -5.82
CA GLY A 43 6.56 23.04 -4.77
C GLY A 43 5.84 23.03 -3.43
N GLU A 44 4.97 22.03 -3.19
CA GLU A 44 4.27 21.91 -1.91
C GLU A 44 5.21 21.40 -0.80
N ASP A 45 4.94 21.85 0.43
CA ASP A 45 5.69 21.44 1.61
C ASP A 45 5.55 19.94 1.88
N THR A 46 6.59 19.35 2.48
CA THR A 46 6.67 17.92 2.79
C THR A 46 5.47 17.42 3.60
N GLU A 47 4.91 18.26 4.48
CA GLU A 47 3.72 17.91 5.27
C GLU A 47 2.49 17.72 4.38
N ILE A 48 2.29 18.60 3.39
CA ILE A 48 1.19 18.53 2.45
C ILE A 48 1.37 17.32 1.52
N VAL A 49 2.56 17.14 0.96
CA VAL A 49 2.91 15.98 0.13
C VAL A 49 2.62 14.67 0.88
N THR A 50 3.05 14.59 2.14
CA THR A 50 2.84 13.41 3.01
C THR A 50 1.36 13.18 3.30
N LYS A 51 0.61 14.26 3.58
CA LYS A 51 -0.84 14.19 3.83
C LYS A 51 -1.59 13.61 2.63
N HIS A 52 -1.27 14.08 1.41
CA HIS A 52 -1.91 13.59 0.20
C HIS A 52 -1.53 12.14 -0.10
N ALA A 53 -0.25 11.78 0.00
CA ALA A 53 0.22 10.41 -0.17
C ALA A 53 -0.48 9.43 0.79
N LYS A 54 -0.62 9.81 2.07
CA LYS A 54 -1.32 9.02 3.09
C LYS A 54 -2.81 8.87 2.77
N ALA A 55 -3.49 9.97 2.41
CA ALA A 55 -4.90 9.93 2.06
C ALA A 55 -5.17 9.01 0.85
N THR A 56 -4.28 8.99 -0.14
CA THR A 56 -4.35 8.06 -1.27
C THR A 56 -4.23 6.61 -0.83
N ALA A 57 -3.26 6.29 0.02
CA ALA A 57 -3.11 4.93 0.55
C ALA A 57 -4.37 4.47 1.32
N GLU A 58 -4.91 5.34 2.17
CA GLU A 58 -6.13 5.06 2.94
C GLU A 58 -7.35 4.87 2.04
N ALA A 59 -7.51 5.69 0.99
CA ALA A 59 -8.60 5.57 0.04
C ALA A 59 -8.54 4.24 -0.73
N ILE A 60 -7.36 3.82 -1.18
CA ILE A 60 -7.19 2.53 -1.88
C ILE A 60 -7.52 1.38 -0.94
N VAL A 61 -6.94 1.37 0.27
CA VAL A 61 -7.22 0.31 1.26
C VAL A 61 -8.70 0.26 1.62
N SER A 62 -9.37 1.40 1.74
CA SER A 62 -10.83 1.45 2.00
C SER A 62 -11.66 0.92 0.82
N ALA A 63 -11.18 1.05 -0.41
CA ALA A 63 -11.84 0.54 -1.61
C ALA A 63 -11.60 -0.96 -1.83
N LEU A 64 -10.53 -1.52 -1.26
CA LEU A 64 -10.26 -2.95 -1.27
C LEU A 64 -11.28 -3.69 -0.37
N THR A 65 -12.38 -4.14 -0.96
CA THR A 65 -13.24 -5.15 -0.34
C THR A 65 -12.56 -6.51 -0.39
N PHE A 66 -12.05 -6.97 0.76
CA PHE A 66 -11.65 -8.37 0.93
C PHE A 66 -12.91 -9.24 0.91
N THR A 67 -13.25 -9.81 -0.24
CA THR A 67 -14.21 -10.92 -0.28
C THR A 67 -13.59 -12.10 0.44
N LYS A 68 -14.22 -12.53 1.55
CA LYS A 68 -13.90 -13.82 2.17
C LYS A 68 -14.22 -14.91 1.15
N SER A 69 -13.20 -15.60 0.67
CA SER A 69 -13.35 -16.89 -0.01
C SER A 69 -13.89 -17.94 0.95
#